data_AF-A0A853CV99-F1
#
_entry.id   AF-A0A853CV99-F1
#
_cell.length_a   1.000
_cell.length_b   1.000
_cell.length_c   1.000
_cell.angle_alpha   90.00
_cell.angle_beta   90.00
_cell.angle_gamma   90.00
#
_symmetry.space_group_name_H-M   'P 1'
#
loop_
_entity.id
_entity.type
_entity.pdbx_description
1 polymer ?
#
loop_
_entity_poly.entity_id
_entity_poly.type
_entity_poly.pdbx_seq_one_letter_code
_entity_poly.pdbx_strand_id
1 'polypeptide(L)'
;MIPTDSATAEQRERYLAYAESRRGRVGIPHGPRGFLFAEDLVGTSEQIADRLLSTRSFPEVDEVAFALPFDFTPDDYGQILEDMAGALAPILGWTPPASSVRA
;
A
#
# COMPACT_ATOMS: atom_id res chain seq x y z
N MET A 1 1.74 1.58 1.57
CA MET A 1 2.20 1.18 0.23
C MET A 1 1.21 1.68 -0.80
N ILE A 2 1.68 2.01 -2.01
CA ILE A 2 0.88 2.59 -3.10
C ILE A 2 1.30 1.90 -4.41
N PRO A 3 0.52 0.92 -4.92
CA PRO A 3 0.80 0.31 -6.21
C PRO A 3 0.51 1.27 -7.37
N THR A 4 1.25 1.11 -8.45
CA THR A 4 1.30 2.08 -9.57
C THR A 4 1.24 1.41 -10.94
N ASP A 5 0.73 0.18 -11.00
CA ASP A 5 0.62 -0.63 -12.20
C ASP A 5 -0.22 0.09 -13.26
N SER A 6 -1.36 0.66 -12.87
CA SER A 6 -2.25 1.45 -13.74
C SER A 6 -2.12 2.98 -13.57
N ALA A 7 -1.29 3.45 -12.63
CA ALA A 7 -1.12 4.87 -12.37
C ALA A 7 -0.63 5.64 -13.61
N THR A 8 -1.16 6.85 -13.80
CA THR A 8 -0.61 7.81 -14.78
C THR A 8 0.74 8.36 -14.32
N ALA A 9 1.46 9.03 -15.22
CA ALA A 9 2.73 9.69 -14.86
C ALA A 9 2.55 10.73 -13.74
N GLU A 10 1.50 11.54 -13.81
CA GLU A 10 1.19 12.56 -12.81
C GLU A 10 0.85 11.94 -11.44
N GLN A 11 0.07 10.86 -11.43
CA GLN A 11 -0.23 10.10 -10.22
C GLN A 11 1.05 9.52 -9.60
N ARG A 12 1.93 8.92 -10.40
CA ARG A 12 3.22 8.40 -9.91
C ARG A 12 4.07 9.49 -9.27
N GLU A 13 4.20 10.65 -9.91
CA GLU A 13 4.93 11.79 -9.36
C GLU A 13 4.35 12.25 -8.01
N ARG A 14 3.01 12.38 -7.94
CA ARG A 14 2.30 12.73 -6.71
C ARG A 14 2.56 11.72 -5.59
N TYR A 15 2.50 10.43 -5.88
CA TYR A 15 2.66 9.37 -4.87
C TYR A 15 4.08 9.30 -4.34
N LEU A 16 5.08 9.49 -5.22
CA LEU A 16 6.49 9.58 -4.83
C LEU A 16 6.74 10.81 -3.96
N ALA A 17 6.21 11.98 -4.33
CA ALA A 17 6.31 13.19 -3.53
C ALA A 17 5.66 13.02 -2.14
N TYR A 18 4.50 12.35 -2.11
CA TYR A 18 3.81 12.03 -0.86
C TYR A 18 4.65 11.11 0.05
N ALA A 19 5.24 10.04 -0.49
CA ALA A 19 6.12 9.15 0.27
C ALA A 19 7.36 9.88 0.81
N GLU A 20 8.02 10.70 -0.03
CA GLU A 20 9.21 11.45 0.38
C GLU A 20 8.89 12.46 1.49
N SER A 21 7.75 13.16 1.41
CA SER A 21 7.34 14.12 2.45
C SER A 21 7.17 13.47 3.83
N ARG A 22 6.88 12.17 3.88
CA ARG A 22 6.69 11.41 5.13
C ARG A 22 7.94 10.65 5.57
N ARG A 23 9.01 10.63 4.77
CA ARG A 23 10.22 9.85 5.04
C ARG A 23 10.86 10.18 6.40
N GLY A 24 10.73 11.42 6.86
CA GLY A 24 11.25 11.86 8.16
C GLY A 24 10.68 11.13 9.38
N ARG A 25 9.57 10.38 9.26
CA ARG A 25 8.99 9.61 10.38
C ARG A 25 9.55 8.18 10.50
N VAL A 26 10.22 7.69 9.46
CA VAL A 26 10.65 6.28 9.34
C VAL A 26 11.74 5.97 10.36
N GLY A 27 11.60 4.85 11.08
CA GLY A 27 12.59 4.41 12.07
C GLY A 27 12.71 5.31 13.32
N ILE A 28 11.89 6.35 13.44
CA ILE A 28 11.81 7.20 14.62
C ILE A 28 10.68 6.67 15.52
N PRO A 29 10.90 6.44 16.83
CA PRO A 29 9.84 6.04 17.75
C PRO A 29 8.79 7.15 17.94
N HIS A 30 7.51 6.82 17.76
CA HIS A 30 6.38 7.74 17.95
C HIS A 30 5.49 7.31 19.11
N GLY A 31 5.13 8.29 19.95
CA GLY A 31 4.21 8.12 21.07
C GLY A 31 4.74 7.28 22.24
N PRO A 32 3.94 7.10 23.32
CA PRO A 32 4.40 6.48 24.56
C PRO A 32 4.82 5.01 24.44
N ARG A 33 4.32 4.31 23.40
CA ARG A 33 4.63 2.89 23.12
C ARG A 33 5.74 2.71 22.07
N GLY A 34 6.36 3.80 21.59
CA GLY A 34 7.49 3.73 20.66
C GLY A 34 7.16 3.09 19.31
N PHE A 35 6.00 3.43 18.74
CA PHE A 35 5.58 2.90 17.43
C PHE A 35 6.55 3.36 16.33
N LEU A 36 6.99 2.44 15.47
CA LEU A 36 7.87 2.72 14.34
C LEU A 36 7.10 2.65 13.03
N PHE A 37 7.26 3.66 12.18
CA PHE A 37 6.80 3.59 10.80
C PHE A 37 7.83 2.89 9.93
N ALA A 38 7.36 1.92 9.14
CA ALA A 38 8.10 1.41 8.00
C ALA A 38 8.13 2.44 6.86
N GLU A 39 9.03 2.24 5.91
CA GLU A 39 9.10 3.03 4.69
C GLU A 39 7.81 2.90 3.86
N ASP A 40 7.37 4.01 3.29
CA ASP A 40 6.21 4.02 2.39
C ASP A 40 6.62 3.48 1.01
N LEU A 41 6.21 2.24 0.72
CA LEU A 41 6.50 1.60 -0.56
C LEU A 41 5.63 2.20 -1.68
N VAL A 42 6.25 2.69 -2.75
CA VAL A 42 5.58 3.16 -3.97
C VAL A 42 6.25 2.47 -5.15
N GLY A 43 5.48 1.76 -5.99
CA GLY A 43 6.05 0.98 -7.08
C GLY A 43 5.02 0.06 -7.74
N THR A 44 5.48 -0.85 -8.59
CA THR A 44 4.61 -1.90 -9.14
C THR A 44 4.18 -2.88 -8.05
N SER A 45 3.09 -3.59 -8.29
CA SER A 45 2.61 -4.61 -7.35
C SER A 45 3.65 -5.69 -7.07
N GLU A 46 4.44 -6.08 -8.08
CA GLU A 46 5.54 -7.05 -7.91
C GLU A 46 6.66 -6.52 -7.00
N GLN A 47 7.10 -5.27 -7.20
CA GLN A 47 8.13 -4.64 -6.37
C GLN A 47 7.68 -4.50 -4.92
N ILE A 48 6.42 -4.12 -4.70
CA ILE A 48 5.85 -3.99 -3.38
C ILE A 48 5.77 -5.36 -2.72
N ALA A 49 5.26 -6.37 -3.43
CA ALA A 49 5.15 -7.73 -2.90
C ALA A 49 6.51 -8.32 -2.52
N ASP A 50 7.52 -8.20 -3.39
CA ASP A 50 8.88 -8.67 -3.11
C ASP A 50 9.43 -8.06 -1.81
N ARG A 51 9.23 -6.74 -1.63
CA ARG A 51 9.68 -6.03 -0.44
C ARG A 51 8.95 -6.48 0.83
N LEU A 52 7.64 -6.72 0.75
CA LEU A 52 6.84 -7.21 1.86
C LEU A 52 7.24 -8.64 2.24
N LEU A 53 7.31 -9.54 1.27
CA LEU A 53 7.67 -10.95 1.48
C LEU A 53 9.10 -11.12 2.00
N SER A 54 10.00 -10.18 1.65
CA SER A 54 11.36 -10.11 2.20
C SER A 54 11.41 -9.62 3.66
N THR A 55 10.31 -9.10 4.21
CA THR A 55 10.24 -8.59 5.58
C THR A 55 9.82 -9.70 6.53
N ARG A 56 10.65 -9.99 7.56
CA ARG A 56 10.43 -11.10 8.50
C ARG A 56 9.03 -11.12 9.12
N SER A 57 8.47 -9.96 9.46
CA SER A 57 7.18 -9.86 10.15
C SER A 57 5.97 -10.02 9.23
N PHE A 58 6.14 -9.88 7.91
CA PHE A 58 4.98 -9.87 7.01
C PHE A 58 4.28 -11.25 6.92
N PRO A 59 4.98 -12.40 6.87
CA PRO A 59 4.32 -13.70 6.92
C PRO A 59 3.66 -14.06 8.26
N GLU A 60 3.85 -13.24 9.31
CA GLU A 60 3.32 -13.50 10.66
C GLU A 60 1.97 -12.83 10.92
N VAL A 61 1.41 -12.10 9.94
CA VAL A 61 0.13 -11.38 10.09
C VAL A 61 -0.95 -11.97 9.18
N ASP A 62 -2.17 -12.09 9.71
CA ASP A 62 -3.34 -12.54 8.96
C ASP A 62 -4.11 -11.38 8.28
N GLU A 63 -3.84 -10.14 8.71
CA GLU A 63 -4.54 -8.95 8.24
C GLU A 63 -3.57 -7.81 7.93
N VAL A 64 -3.82 -7.12 6.81
CA VAL A 64 -3.09 -5.93 6.39
C VAL A 64 -4.08 -4.81 6.16
N ALA A 65 -3.95 -3.74 6.94
CA ALA A 65 -4.73 -2.53 6.76
C ALA A 65 -3.97 -1.54 5.87
N PHE A 66 -4.69 -0.95 4.91
CA PHE A 66 -4.12 0.03 3.99
C PHE A 66 -4.78 1.38 4.20
N ALA A 67 -3.99 2.34 4.70
CA ALA A 67 -4.47 3.70 4.88
C ALA A 67 -4.33 4.49 3.58
N LEU A 68 -5.45 4.96 3.05
CA LEU A 68 -5.47 5.88 1.92
C LEU A 68 -5.08 7.30 2.37
N PRO A 69 -4.20 8.00 1.63
CA PRO A 69 -3.80 9.37 1.95
C PRO A 69 -4.96 10.36 1.86
N PHE A 70 -5.20 11.18 2.89
CA PHE A 70 -6.33 12.13 2.89
C PHE A 70 -6.24 13.25 1.83
N ASP A 71 -5.03 13.59 1.39
CA ASP A 71 -4.81 14.68 0.42
C ASP A 71 -4.98 14.23 -1.04
N PHE A 72 -5.40 12.98 -1.28
CA PHE A 72 -5.55 12.42 -2.61
C PHE A 72 -6.98 12.60 -3.15
N THR A 73 -7.10 12.53 -4.47
CA THR A 73 -8.36 12.71 -5.19
C THR A 73 -9.13 11.38 -5.32
N PRO A 74 -10.43 11.41 -5.65
CA PRO A 74 -11.19 10.19 -5.95
C PRO A 74 -10.58 9.32 -7.05
N ASP A 75 -9.97 9.93 -8.07
CA ASP A 75 -9.30 9.20 -9.16
C ASP A 75 -8.03 8.50 -8.67
N ASP A 76 -7.29 9.12 -7.74
CA ASP A 76 -6.17 8.46 -7.07
C ASP A 76 -6.64 7.25 -6.26
N TYR A 77 -7.72 7.40 -5.49
CA TYR A 77 -8.26 6.28 -4.71
C TYR A 77 -8.75 5.15 -5.59
N GLY A 78 -9.45 5.47 -6.69
CA GLY A 78 -9.92 4.49 -7.66
C GLY A 78 -8.76 3.65 -8.21
N GLN A 79 -7.72 4.33 -8.70
CA GLN A 79 -6.52 3.67 -9.21
C GLN A 79 -5.83 2.80 -8.14
N ILE A 80 -5.58 3.36 -6.95
CA ILE A 80 -4.90 2.65 -5.87
C ILE A 80 -5.68 1.38 -5.50
N LEU A 81 -6.99 1.50 -5.30
CA LEU A 81 -7.84 0.37 -4.91
C LEU A 81 -7.91 -0.70 -6.01
N GLU A 82 -7.96 -0.30 -7.27
CA GLU A 82 -7.95 -1.21 -8.42
C GLU A 82 -6.66 -2.03 -8.46
N ASP A 83 -5.50 -1.39 -8.40
CA ASP A 83 -4.21 -2.08 -8.42
C ASP A 83 -4.02 -2.94 -7.16
N MET A 84 -4.47 -2.47 -6.00
CA MET A 84 -4.39 -3.24 -4.76
C MET A 84 -5.21 -4.52 -4.83
N ALA A 85 -6.47 -4.44 -5.22
CA ALA A 85 -7.37 -5.59 -5.26
C ALA A 85 -7.09 -6.51 -6.46
N GLY A 86 -6.75 -5.93 -7.61
CA GLY A 86 -6.59 -6.63 -8.88
C GLY A 86 -5.20 -7.21 -9.12
N ALA A 87 -4.14 -6.58 -8.61
CA ALA A 87 -2.77 -7.00 -8.88
C ALA A 87 -2.00 -7.37 -7.60
N LEU A 88 -1.93 -6.48 -6.61
CA LEU A 88 -1.09 -6.70 -5.43
C LEU A 88 -1.62 -7.82 -4.52
N ALA A 89 -2.91 -7.79 -4.16
CA ALA A 89 -3.48 -8.75 -3.22
C ALA A 89 -3.36 -10.21 -3.70
N PRO A 90 -3.61 -10.55 -4.99
CA PRO A 90 -3.36 -11.89 -5.51
C PRO A 90 -1.90 -12.36 -5.38
N ILE A 91 -0.91 -11.48 -5.61
CA ILE A 91 0.52 -11.82 -5.46
C ILE A 91 0.83 -12.18 -4.00
N LEU A 92 0.16 -11.51 -3.06
CA LEU A 92 0.29 -11.76 -1.62
C LEU A 92 -0.53 -12.99 -1.15
N GLY A 93 -1.15 -13.73 -2.07
CA GLY A 93 -1.91 -14.94 -1.76
C GLY A 93 -3.34 -14.69 -1.29
N TRP A 94 -3.82 -13.44 -1.34
CA TRP A 94 -5.21 -13.15 -1.03
C TRP A 94 -6.12 -13.59 -2.17
N THR A 95 -7.19 -14.32 -1.82
CA THR A 95 -8.25 -14.68 -2.76
C THR A 95 -9.53 -13.96 -2.34
N PRO A 96 -10.18 -13.20 -3.24
CA PRO A 96 -11.44 -12.56 -2.90
C PRO A 96 -12.47 -13.61 -2.49
N PRO A 97 -13.22 -13.40 -1.39
CA PRO A 97 -14.34 -14.27 -1.08
C PRO A 97 -15.34 -14.20 -2.25
N ALA A 98 -15.93 -15.34 -2.62
CA ALA A 98 -16.91 -15.38 -3.68
C ALA A 98 -18.02 -14.37 -3.38
N SER A 99 -18.17 -13.34 -4.23
CA SER A 99 -19.16 -12.29 -4.06
C SER A 99 -20.57 -12.91 -4.08
N SER A 100 -21.17 -13.11 -2.91
CA SER A 100 -22.61 -13.33 -2.85
C SER A 100 -23.29 -11.98 -3.03
N VAL A 101 -23.66 -11.65 -4.28
CA VAL A 101 -24.66 -10.61 -4.49
C VAL A 101 -25.95 -11.14 -3.89
N ARG A 102 -26.32 -10.62 -2.71
CA ARG A 102 -27.69 -10.76 -2.22
C ARG A 102 -28.54 -9.77 -3.01
N ALA A 103 -29.38 -10.31 -3.89
CA ALA A 103 -30.46 -9.58 -4.57
C ALA A 103 -31.54 -9.16 -3.56
#